data_AF-A0A420MMZ1-F1
#
_entry.id   AF-A0A420MMZ1-F1
#
_cell.length_a   1.000
_cell.length_b   1.000
_cell.length_c   1.000
_cell.angle_alpha   90.00
_cell.angle_beta   90.00
_cell.angle_gamma   90.00
#
_symmetry.space_group_name_H-M   'P 1'
#
loop_
_entity.id
_entity.type
_entity.pdbx_description
1 polymer ?
#
loop_
_entity_poly.entity_id
_entity_poly.type
_entity_poly.pdbx_seq_one_letter_code
_entity_poly.pdbx_strand_id
1 'polypeptide(L)' 'MPPTQGARRRHRTFTGCWKCRSRKVKCDETRPWCLNCRRIGIQCSGYDSKIVWMEQDKSKPFQTDGRRILRSGM' A
#
# COMPACT_ATOMS: atom_id res chain seq x y z
N MET A 1 -6.17 26.86 -19.45
CA MET A 1 -5.81 26.34 -18.10
C MET A 1 -5.32 24.90 -18.27
N PRO A 2 -4.20 24.49 -17.67
CA PRO A 2 -3.61 23.17 -17.92
C PRO A 2 -4.48 22.06 -17.28
N PRO A 3 -4.46 20.83 -17.82
CA PRO A 3 -5.30 19.75 -17.33
C PRO A 3 -4.82 19.26 -15.97
N THR A 4 -5.78 19.12 -15.05
CA THR A 4 -5.64 18.55 -13.71
C THR A 4 -5.09 17.13 -13.79
N GLN A 5 -3.79 16.95 -13.55
CA GLN A 5 -3.15 15.64 -13.63
C GLN A 5 -3.57 14.79 -12.42
N GLY A 6 -4.60 13.98 -12.61
CA GLY A 6 -4.99 12.92 -11.68
C GLY A 6 -3.78 12.07 -11.30
N ALA A 7 -3.64 11.80 -9.99
CA ALA A 7 -2.51 11.10 -9.41
C ALA A 7 -2.22 9.79 -10.17
N ARG A 8 -1.15 9.79 -10.99
CA ARG A 8 -0.61 8.59 -11.62
C ARG A 8 -0.40 7.54 -10.53
N ARG A 9 -1.24 6.50 -10.51
CA ARG A 9 -1.06 5.35 -9.62
C ARG A 9 0.30 4.75 -9.95
N ARG A 10 1.33 5.09 -9.15
CA ARG A 10 2.65 4.46 -9.27
C ARG A 10 2.44 2.97 -9.09
N HIS A 11 2.70 2.20 -10.15
CA HIS A 11 2.76 0.74 -10.07
C HIS A 11 3.83 0.40 -9.05
N ARG A 12 3.40 0.00 -7.85
CA ARG A 12 4.30 -0.48 -6.82
C ARG A 12 4.74 -1.87 -7.26
N THR A 13 6.03 -2.06 -7.47
CA THR A 13 6.58 -3.38 -7.71
C THR A 13 6.35 -4.24 -6.47
N PHE A 14 5.66 -5.36 -6.67
CA PHE A 14 5.28 -6.30 -5.62
C PHE A 14 6.33 -7.40 -5.45
N THR A 15 7.60 -7.03 -5.57
CA THR A 15 8.72 -7.97 -5.46
C THR A 15 9.59 -7.68 -4.25
N GLY A 16 9.38 -6.55 -3.54
CA GLY A 16 10.09 -6.23 -2.32
C GLY A 16 9.68 -7.06 -1.10
N CYS A 17 10.58 -7.15 -0.13
CA CYS A 17 10.39 -7.87 1.13
C CYS A 17 9.19 -7.36 1.94
N TRP A 18 8.55 -8.21 2.75
CA TRP A 18 7.36 -7.80 3.52
C TRP A 18 7.64 -6.62 4.45
N LYS A 19 8.78 -6.65 5.17
CA LYS A 19 9.14 -5.54 6.07
C LYS A 19 9.33 -4.21 5.32
N CYS A 20 9.92 -4.28 4.13
CA CYS A 20 10.15 -3.14 3.25
C CYS A 20 8.81 -2.54 2.79
N ARG A 21 7.84 -3.41 2.46
CA ARG A 21 6.47 -3.02 2.12
C ARG A 21 5.75 -2.37 3.29
N SER A 22 5.79 -2.98 4.48
CA SER A 22 5.17 -2.42 5.68
C SER A 22 5.73 -1.03 6.01
N ARG A 23 7.02 -0.83 5.76
CA ARG A 23 7.70 0.46 5.95
C ARG A 23 7.57 1.43 4.78
N LYS A 24 6.93 1.03 3.68
CA LYS A 24 6.78 1.82 2.44
C LYS A 24 8.11 2.33 1.89
N VAL A 25 9.18 1.56 2.05
CA VAL A 25 10.53 1.86 1.52
C VAL A 25 10.85 0.97 0.32
N LYS A 26 11.73 1.45 -0.56
CA LYS A 26 12.24 0.65 -1.67
C LYS A 26 13.01 -0.55 -1.10
N CYS A 27 12.76 -1.74 -1.64
CA CYS A 27 13.51 -2.94 -1.32
C CYS A 27 14.59 -3.16 -2.38
N ASP A 28 15.78 -3.57 -1.95
CA ASP A 28 16.89 -3.93 -2.85
C ASP A 28 16.82 -5.37 -3.38
N GLU A 29 15.82 -6.15 -2.95
CA GLU A 29 15.52 -7.52 -3.43
C GLU A 29 16.66 -8.54 -3.29
N THR A 30 17.72 -8.21 -2.56
CA THR A 30 18.85 -9.10 -2.29
C THR A 30 18.42 -10.31 -1.45
N ARG A 31 18.89 -11.51 -1.83
CA ARG A 31 18.63 -12.77 -1.13
C ARG A 31 19.89 -13.24 -0.39
N PRO A 32 19.78 -13.86 0.80
CA PRO A 32 18.56 -14.24 1.54
C PRO A 32 17.90 -13.09 2.32
N TRP A 33 18.64 -12.01 2.62
CA TRP A 33 18.12 -10.84 3.32
C TRP A 33 18.34 -9.56 2.52
N CYS A 34 17.33 -8.68 2.57
CA CYS A 34 17.40 -7.38 1.91
C CYS A 34 18.49 -6.50 2.55
N LEU A 35 19.26 -5.73 1.77
CA LEU A 35 20.32 -4.84 2.29
C LEU A 35 19.77 -3.86 3.33
N ASN A 36 18.59 -3.31 3.10
CA ASN A 36 17.97 -2.39 4.04
C ASN A 36 17.62 -3.07 5.39
N CYS A 37 17.22 -4.34 5.35
CA CYS A 37 16.92 -5.16 6.53
C CYS A 37 18.21 -5.45 7.30
N ARG A 38 19.27 -5.81 6.57
CA ARG A 38 20.61 -6.08 7.10
C ARG A 38 21.22 -4.83 7.74
N ARG A 39 21.12 -3.67 7.07
CA ARG A 39 21.63 -2.39 7.57
C ARG A 39 20.98 -1.98 8.88
N ILE A 40 19.70 -2.31 9.04
CA ILE A 40 18.91 -1.92 10.21
C ILE A 40 18.98 -3.00 11.30
N GLY A 41 19.63 -4.14 11.04
CA GLY A 41 19.79 -5.22 12.01
C GLY A 41 18.50 -5.97 12.32
N ILE A 42 17.54 -6.00 11.39
CA ILE A 42 16.24 -6.66 11.58
C ILE A 42 16.10 -7.90 10.69
N GLN A 43 15.36 -8.89 11.19
CA GLN A 43 15.04 -10.08 10.42
C GLN A 43 14.17 -9.76 9.20
N CYS A 44 14.61 -10.18 8.02
CA CYS A 44 13.82 -10.07 6.80
C CYS A 44 12.68 -11.09 6.84
N SER A 45 11.44 -10.62 6.76
CA SER A 45 10.24 -11.47 6.76
C SER A 45 9.97 -12.18 5.42
N GLY A 46 10.99 -12.28 4.57
CA GLY A 46 10.87 -12.86 3.23
C GLY A 46 10.17 -11.96 2.21
N TYR A 47 9.98 -12.52 1.02
CA TYR A 47 9.39 -11.87 -0.17
C TYR A 47 7.98 -12.38 -0.48
N ASP A 48 7.42 -13.19 0.42
CA ASP A 48 6.21 -13.94 0.16
C ASP A 48 4.98 -13.04 0.16
N SER A 49 4.15 -13.26 -0.85
CA SER A 49 2.93 -12.52 -1.12
C SER A 49 1.77 -13.26 -0.50
N LYS A 50 1.38 -12.93 0.74
CA LYS A 50 0.14 -13.48 1.28
C LYS A 50 -1.06 -12.87 0.55
N ILE A 51 -1.49 -13.54 -0.52
CA ILE A 51 -2.79 -13.28 -1.15
C ILE A 51 -3.87 -13.75 -0.19
N VAL A 52 -4.49 -12.80 0.51
CA VAL A 52 -5.69 -13.07 1.30
C VAL A 52 -6.88 -12.84 0.36
N TRP A 53 -7.55 -13.93 0.00
CA TRP A 53 -8.84 -13.86 -0.68
C TRP A 53 -9.87 -13.40 0.36
N MET A 54 -10.26 -12.14 0.26
CA MET A 54 -11.30 -11.58 1.13
C MET A 54 -12.64 -12.07 0.60
N GLU A 55 -13.30 -12.97 1.34
CA GLU A 55 -14.68 -13.35 1.04
C GLU A 55 -15.55 -12.10 1.23
N GLN A 56 -16.14 -11.63 0.14
CA GLN A 56 -16.88 -10.38 0.09
C GLN A 56 -18.19 -10.57 0.86
N ASP A 57 -18.14 -10.33 2.16
CA ASP A 57 -19.32 -10.35 3.01
C ASP A 57 -20.30 -9.26 2.52
N LYS A 58 -21.42 -9.71 1.94
CA LYS A 58 -22.45 -8.87 1.31
C LYS A 58 -23.20 -7.97 2.29
N SER A 59 -22.91 -8.04 3.60
CA SER A 59 -23.74 -7.39 4.64
C SER A 59 -23.27 -6.01 5.08
N LYS A 60 -22.18 -5.46 4.51
CA LYS A 60 -21.72 -4.10 4.82
C LYS A 60 -21.85 -3.19 3.60
N PRO A 61 -22.72 -2.16 3.63
CA PRO A 61 -22.69 -1.14 2.60
C PRO A 61 -21.30 -0.51 2.59
N PHE A 62 -20.67 -0.51 1.42
CA PHE A 62 -19.36 0.09 1.15
C PHE A 62 -19.45 1.60 1.44
N GLN A 63 -19.14 2.00 2.67
CA GLN A 63 -19.14 3.39 3.08
C GLN A 63 -17.96 4.11 2.43
N THR A 64 -18.19 4.68 1.25
CA THR A 64 -17.34 5.73 0.71
C THR A 64 -17.44 6.93 1.64
N ASP A 65 -16.35 7.29 2.32
CA ASP A 65 -16.21 8.53 3.08
C ASP A 65 -16.33 9.73 2.12
N GLY A 66 -17.58 10.11 1.85
CA GLY A 66 -17.97 11.23 1.00
C GLY A 66 -18.09 12.48 1.85
N ARG A 67 -16.96 13.13 2.12
CA ARG A 67 -16.90 14.46 2.73
C ARG A 67 -17.69 15.45 1.86
N ARG A 68 -18.95 15.71 2.24
CA ARG A 68 -19.79 16.76 1.64
C ARG A 68 -20.60 17.44 2.73
N ILE A 69 -19.95 18.38 3.42
CA ILE A 69 -20.65 19.40 4.21
C ILE A 69 -21.00 20.51 3.22
N LEU A 70 -22.16 20.40 2.55
CA LEU A 70 -22.72 21.54 1.82
C LEU A 70 -23.62 22.30 2.79
N ARG A 71 -23.27 23.56 2.99
CA ARG A 71 -23.98 24.58 3.76
C ARG A 71 -25.42 24.69 3.25
N SER A 72 -26.39 24.72 4.16
CA SER A 72 -27.69 25.32 3.92
C SER A 72 -27.91 26.37 5.00
N GLY A 73 -27.76 27.63 4.61
CA GLY A 73 -28.41 28.74 5.31
C GLY A 73 -29.75 28.99 4.63
N MET A 74 -30.80 29.07 5.44
CA MET A 74 -31.90 30.03 5.33
C MET A 74 -32.26 30.43 6.75
#